data_AF-A0A5S4TT24-F1
#
_entry.id   AF-A0A5S4TT24-F1
#
_cell.length_a   1.000
_cell.length_b   1.000
_cell.length_c   1.000
_cell.angle_alpha   90.00
_cell.angle_beta   90.00
_cell.angle_gamma   90.00
#
_symmetry.space_group_name_H-M   'P 1'
#
loop_
_entity.id
_entity.type
_entity.pdbx_description
1 polymer ?
#
loop_
_entity_poly.entity_id
_entity_poly.type
_entity_poly.pdbx_seq_one_letter_code
_entity_poly.pdbx_strand_id
1 'polypeptide(L)'
;VFVWMGSSYTANPAAPGSTIYSAIGTVPAPNNATTGNVAAGGFALYNAFIQFAGFTIGRAVSQFSAPWINYPGNNFDGLVGGGGTVTGVNQFSYTADFGQGVAATISAQDPTAYYQAGVNNLSAGGAYGVSDYAGTTVPDIVAMFRVDQAWGLFQASAAAHDNNVAYYGGAGLPNGGTELAGHPDDKWGWAAQLALSIKNIPTGPGDTI
;
A
#
# COMPACT_ATOMS: atom_id res chain seq x y z
N VAL A 1 3.67 16.06 22.25
CA VAL A 1 4.38 15.62 21.03
C VAL A 1 4.04 14.15 20.84
N PHE A 2 3.32 13.80 19.78
CA PHE A 2 3.07 12.40 19.46
C PHE A 2 4.35 11.82 18.87
N VAL A 3 4.98 10.88 19.57
CA VAL A 3 6.15 10.15 19.08
C VAL A 3 5.63 8.85 18.48
N TRP A 4 5.79 8.69 17.17
CA TRP A 4 5.50 7.43 16.48
C TRP A 4 6.41 6.33 17.04
N MET A 5 5.83 5.24 17.54
CA MET A 5 6.58 4.07 18.02
C MET A 5 6.88 3.06 16.90
N GLY A 6 6.59 3.38 15.64
CA GLY A 6 6.91 2.52 14.50
C GLY A 6 8.36 2.69 14.08
N SER A 7 9.06 1.60 13.79
CA SER A 7 10.37 1.68 13.13
C SER A 7 10.20 1.95 11.63
N SER A 8 11.22 2.51 11.00
CA SER A 8 11.25 2.76 9.55
C SER A 8 11.99 1.66 8.80
N TYR A 9 11.64 1.48 7.53
CA TYR A 9 12.50 0.80 6.57
C TYR A 9 13.62 1.75 6.16
N THR A 10 14.84 1.25 6.12
CA THR A 10 16.03 1.99 5.66
C THR A 10 16.76 1.19 4.61
N ALA A 11 17.54 1.85 3.75
CA ALA A 11 18.35 1.17 2.74
C ALA A 11 19.29 0.16 3.41
N ASN A 12 19.41 -1.04 2.84
CA ASN A 12 20.27 -2.10 3.35
C ASN A 12 21.70 -1.96 2.80
N PRO A 13 22.70 -1.59 3.62
CA PRO A 13 24.07 -1.45 3.15
C PRO A 13 24.76 -2.79 2.81
N ALA A 14 24.23 -3.95 3.22
CA ALA A 14 24.78 -5.27 2.88
C ALA A 14 24.11 -5.95 1.68
N ALA A 15 22.93 -5.49 1.25
CA ALA A 15 22.29 -5.94 0.02
C ALA A 15 21.71 -4.70 -0.69
N PRO A 16 22.54 -4.03 -1.52
CA PRO A 16 22.11 -2.89 -2.33
C PRO A 16 20.83 -3.22 -3.08
N GLY A 17 19.85 -2.30 -3.10
CA GLY A 17 18.53 -2.55 -3.72
C GLY A 17 17.49 -3.19 -2.80
N SER A 18 17.81 -3.43 -1.52
CA SER A 18 16.83 -3.91 -0.53
C SER A 18 16.68 -2.95 0.65
N THR A 19 15.56 -3.07 1.37
CA THR A 19 15.32 -2.32 2.61
C THR A 19 15.33 -3.24 3.82
N ILE A 20 15.86 -2.76 4.94
CA ILE A 20 15.78 -3.41 6.25
C ILE A 20 14.81 -2.64 7.14
N TYR A 21 13.83 -3.34 7.74
CA TYR A 21 12.98 -2.80 8.80
C TYR A 21 13.79 -2.61 10.08
N SER A 22 13.82 -1.41 10.64
CA SER A 22 14.53 -1.09 11.90
C SER A 22 16.01 -1.50 11.84
N ALA A 23 16.77 -0.97 10.87
CA ALA A 23 18.14 -1.42 10.67
C ALA A 23 19.07 -1.05 11.83
N ILE A 24 19.89 -2.01 12.25
CA ILE A 24 21.10 -1.78 13.05
C ILE A 24 22.28 -2.18 12.18
N GLY A 25 22.90 -1.19 11.54
CA GLY A 25 23.93 -1.44 10.53
C GLY A 25 23.35 -2.14 9.31
N THR A 26 23.80 -3.37 9.04
CA THR A 26 23.45 -4.17 7.86
C THR A 26 22.41 -5.26 8.14
N VAL A 27 21.81 -5.30 9.34
CA VAL A 27 20.85 -6.35 9.74
C VAL A 27 19.59 -5.75 10.36
N PRO A 28 18.43 -6.45 10.27
CA PRO A 28 17.24 -6.06 11.02
C PRO A 28 17.52 -6.04 12.52
N ALA A 29 17.01 -5.04 13.24
CA ALA A 29 17.09 -5.01 14.69
C ALA A 29 16.47 -6.30 15.27
N PRO A 30 17.15 -6.98 16.21
CA PRO A 30 16.56 -8.08 16.95
C PRO A 30 15.30 -7.58 17.69
N ASN A 31 14.38 -8.49 18.00
CA ASN A 31 13.02 -8.16 18.41
C ASN A 31 12.92 -7.18 19.60
N ASN A 32 13.92 -7.06 20.47
CA ASN A 32 13.91 -6.12 21.60
C ASN A 32 14.47 -4.71 21.30
N ALA A 33 15.05 -4.53 20.11
CA ALA A 33 15.76 -3.33 19.71
C ALA A 33 15.01 -2.52 18.65
N THR A 34 13.84 -3.02 18.21
CA THR A 34 12.90 -2.26 17.37
C THR A 34 12.11 -1.28 18.25
N THR A 35 11.86 -0.09 17.73
CA THR A 35 11.01 0.91 18.40
C THR A 35 9.65 0.28 18.72
N GLY A 36 9.20 0.38 19.97
CA GLY A 36 7.89 -0.11 20.42
C GLY A 36 7.84 -1.53 20.99
N ASN A 37 8.96 -2.28 21.01
CA ASN A 37 9.02 -3.66 21.54
C ASN A 37 9.68 -3.75 22.93
N VAL A 38 8.99 -3.30 23.97
CA VAL A 38 9.41 -3.60 25.37
C VAL A 38 8.95 -5.03 25.71
N ALA A 39 9.88 -5.91 26.10
CA ALA A 39 9.59 -7.28 26.54
C ALA A 39 8.83 -8.18 25.53
N ALA A 40 9.12 -8.03 24.23
CA ALA A 40 8.47 -8.75 23.12
C ALA A 40 6.97 -8.46 22.92
N GLY A 41 6.42 -7.48 23.64
CA GLY A 41 5.11 -6.90 23.33
C GLY A 41 5.27 -5.78 22.31
N GLY A 42 4.77 -5.99 21.09
CA GLY A 42 4.74 -4.97 20.05
C GLY A 42 3.43 -4.22 20.02
N PHE A 43 3.50 -2.90 20.08
CA PHE A 43 2.35 -2.04 19.79
C PHE A 43 2.31 -1.72 18.30
N ALA A 44 1.22 -2.06 17.62
CA ALA A 44 0.98 -1.70 16.23
C ALA A 44 -0.26 -0.81 16.13
N LEU A 45 -0.13 0.29 15.37
CA LEU A 45 -1.23 1.20 15.13
C LEU A 45 -1.79 0.97 13.73
N TYR A 46 -3.06 0.56 13.66
CA TYR A 46 -3.70 0.26 12.37
C TYR A 46 -4.17 1.54 11.68
N ASN A 47 -4.64 2.52 12.44
CA ASN A 47 -5.04 3.83 11.91
C ASN A 47 -4.59 4.96 12.85
N ALA A 48 -3.88 5.96 12.31
CA ALA A 48 -3.70 7.28 12.91
C ALA A 48 -3.69 8.30 11.79
N PHE A 49 -4.72 9.12 11.73
CA PHE A 49 -4.81 10.15 10.73
C PHE A 49 -5.54 11.37 11.30
N ILE A 50 -5.33 12.50 10.64
CA ILE A 50 -6.09 13.72 10.85
C ILE A 50 -7.01 13.89 9.64
N GLN A 51 -8.27 14.23 9.91
CA GLN A 51 -9.25 14.58 8.90
C GLN A 51 -9.71 16.02 9.08
N PHE A 52 -9.56 16.84 8.04
CA PHE A 52 -9.94 18.24 8.06
C PHE A 52 -10.23 18.76 6.65
N ALA A 53 -11.35 19.44 6.44
CA ALA A 53 -11.72 20.09 5.18
C ALA A 53 -11.54 19.21 3.93
N GLY A 54 -11.94 17.93 4.03
CA GLY A 54 -11.80 16.96 2.94
C GLY A 54 -10.43 16.27 2.87
N PHE A 55 -9.41 16.73 3.60
CA PHE A 55 -8.12 16.06 3.67
C PHE A 55 -8.14 14.91 4.67
N THR A 56 -7.44 13.82 4.33
CA THR A 56 -7.04 12.73 5.24
C THR A 56 -5.54 12.59 5.17
N ILE A 57 -4.85 12.75 6.30
CA ILE A 57 -3.38 12.72 6.36
C ILE A 57 -2.94 11.78 7.48
N GLY A 58 -2.16 10.76 7.15
CA GLY A 58 -1.62 9.78 8.09
C GLY A 58 -1.85 8.36 7.62
N ARG A 59 -1.93 7.41 8.56
CA ARG A 59 -2.17 6.00 8.28
C ARG A 59 -3.66 5.70 8.33
N ALA A 60 -4.25 5.36 7.17
CA ALA A 60 -5.67 5.03 7.02
C ALA A 60 -5.88 3.95 5.96
N VAL A 61 -7.08 3.38 5.88
CA VAL A 61 -7.47 2.44 4.80
C VAL A 61 -7.36 3.13 3.43
N SER A 62 -6.84 2.42 2.43
CA SER A 62 -6.69 2.97 1.08
C SER A 62 -8.04 3.20 0.41
N GLN A 63 -8.16 4.30 -0.35
CA GLN A 63 -9.32 4.59 -1.19
C GLN A 63 -9.48 3.62 -2.38
N PHE A 64 -8.45 2.80 -2.66
CA PHE A 64 -8.55 1.74 -3.64
C PHE A 64 -9.49 0.62 -3.17
N SER A 65 -9.50 0.35 -1.85
CA SER A 65 -10.31 -0.71 -1.25
C SER A 65 -11.81 -0.42 -1.37
N ALA A 66 -12.59 -1.48 -1.59
CA ALA A 66 -14.04 -1.43 -1.47
C ALA A 66 -14.46 -1.08 -0.03
N PRO A 67 -15.71 -0.63 0.20
CA PRO A 67 -16.21 -0.31 1.55
C PRO A 67 -16.11 -1.47 2.55
N TRP A 68 -16.16 -2.71 2.07
CA TRP A 68 -15.99 -3.93 2.86
C TRP A 68 -14.55 -4.47 2.89
N ILE A 69 -13.60 -3.76 2.27
CA ILE A 69 -12.18 -4.11 2.16
C ILE A 69 -12.04 -5.55 1.63
N ASN A 70 -11.61 -6.49 2.48
CA ASN A 70 -11.39 -7.89 2.16
C ASN A 70 -12.56 -8.81 2.51
N TYR A 71 -13.58 -8.30 3.20
CA TYR A 71 -14.62 -9.11 3.83
C TYR A 71 -16.01 -8.83 3.27
N PRO A 72 -16.30 -9.18 2.00
CA PRO A 72 -17.65 -9.09 1.47
C PRO A 72 -18.60 -9.96 2.33
N GLY A 73 -19.71 -9.38 2.79
CA GLY A 73 -20.64 -10.04 3.70
C GLY A 73 -20.04 -10.45 5.05
N ASN A 74 -18.88 -9.89 5.43
CA ASN A 74 -18.16 -10.15 6.68
C ASN A 74 -17.82 -11.63 6.94
N ASN A 75 -17.73 -12.47 5.90
CA ASN A 75 -17.61 -13.94 6.07
C ASN A 75 -16.35 -14.57 5.42
N PHE A 76 -15.70 -13.89 4.48
CA PHE A 76 -14.59 -14.49 3.71
C PHE A 76 -13.48 -13.47 3.46
N ASP A 77 -12.23 -13.85 3.74
CA ASP A 77 -11.01 -13.12 3.40
C ASP A 77 -10.29 -13.86 2.28
N GLY A 78 -10.26 -13.30 1.07
CA GLY A 78 -9.64 -13.98 -0.07
C GLY A 78 -10.20 -13.61 -1.45
N LEU A 79 -11.00 -12.54 -1.55
CA LEU A 79 -11.39 -12.03 -2.86
C LEU A 79 -10.15 -11.45 -3.56
N VAL A 80 -9.69 -12.15 -4.61
CA VAL A 80 -8.53 -11.74 -5.40
C VAL A 80 -8.80 -10.46 -6.18
N GLY A 81 -7.79 -9.60 -6.30
CA GLY A 81 -7.86 -8.36 -7.09
C GLY A 81 -8.50 -7.16 -6.39
N GLY A 82 -8.98 -7.31 -5.15
CA GLY A 82 -9.42 -6.19 -4.31
C GLY A 82 -8.28 -5.59 -3.47
N GLY A 83 -8.40 -4.31 -3.09
CA GLY A 83 -7.53 -3.74 -2.06
C GLY A 83 -7.80 -4.35 -0.67
N GLY A 84 -6.76 -4.62 0.12
CA GLY A 84 -6.91 -5.44 1.35
C GLY A 84 -6.13 -5.03 2.57
N THR A 85 -5.61 -3.81 2.59
CA THR A 85 -4.77 -3.34 3.70
C THR A 85 -5.63 -2.85 4.86
N VAL A 86 -6.15 -3.80 5.65
CA VAL A 86 -6.99 -3.53 6.85
C VAL A 86 -6.26 -2.77 7.94
N THR A 87 -4.93 -2.82 7.93
CA THR A 87 -4.01 -2.12 8.83
C THR A 87 -3.59 -0.75 8.30
N GLY A 88 -4.22 -0.27 7.22
CA GLY A 88 -3.97 1.04 6.61
C GLY A 88 -2.60 1.21 5.96
N VAL A 89 -2.51 2.25 5.15
CA VAL A 89 -1.29 2.74 4.49
C VAL A 89 -1.09 4.22 4.82
N ASN A 90 0.16 4.68 4.82
CA ASN A 90 0.45 6.10 4.95
C ASN A 90 -0.06 6.80 3.69
N GLN A 91 -0.87 7.84 3.86
CA GLN A 91 -1.52 8.53 2.77
C GLN A 91 -1.70 10.02 3.04
N PHE A 92 -1.68 10.78 1.94
CA PHE A 92 -2.17 12.14 1.85
C PHE A 92 -3.30 12.14 0.81
N SER A 93 -4.52 12.35 1.26
CA SER A 93 -5.73 12.18 0.43
C SER A 93 -6.62 13.40 0.54
N TYR A 94 -7.29 13.75 -0.56
CA TYR A 94 -8.30 14.81 -0.59
C TYR A 94 -9.59 14.29 -1.21
N THR A 95 -10.69 14.44 -0.48
CA THR A 95 -12.05 14.08 -0.90
C THR A 95 -12.86 15.34 -1.15
N ALA A 96 -13.34 15.49 -2.38
CA ALA A 96 -14.37 16.45 -2.74
C ALA A 96 -15.75 15.80 -2.59
N ASP A 97 -16.62 16.44 -1.83
CA ASP A 97 -18.04 16.10 -1.73
C ASP A 97 -18.83 17.03 -2.66
N PHE A 98 -19.58 16.43 -3.59
CA PHE A 98 -20.41 17.13 -4.55
C PHE A 98 -21.88 17.23 -4.10
N GLY A 99 -22.21 16.73 -2.91
CA GLY A 99 -23.56 16.61 -2.40
C GLY A 99 -24.29 15.38 -2.94
N GLN A 100 -25.50 15.13 -2.42
CA GLN A 100 -26.37 14.03 -2.87
C GLN A 100 -25.71 12.64 -2.84
N GLY A 101 -24.74 12.45 -1.95
CA GLY A 101 -23.99 11.20 -1.79
C GLY A 101 -22.94 10.95 -2.86
N VAL A 102 -22.58 11.95 -3.67
CA VAL A 102 -21.55 11.84 -4.70
C VAL A 102 -20.25 12.45 -4.20
N ALA A 103 -19.17 11.68 -4.22
CA ALA A 103 -17.85 12.14 -3.80
C ALA A 103 -16.75 11.58 -4.70
N ALA A 104 -15.64 12.33 -4.82
CA ALA A 104 -14.41 11.85 -5.47
C ALA A 104 -13.23 12.10 -4.55
N THR A 105 -12.27 11.18 -4.57
CA THR A 105 -11.04 11.27 -3.78
C THR A 105 -9.84 11.04 -4.68
N ILE A 106 -8.77 11.79 -4.43
CA ILE A 106 -7.43 11.52 -4.97
C ILE A 106 -6.43 11.42 -3.81
N SER A 107 -5.48 10.50 -3.92
CA SER A 107 -4.55 10.16 -2.85
C SER A 107 -3.14 9.96 -3.41
N ALA A 108 -2.16 10.37 -2.64
CA ALA A 108 -0.78 9.88 -2.72
C ALA A 108 -0.55 8.92 -1.55
N GLN A 109 -0.20 7.67 -1.83
CA GLN A 109 -0.07 6.61 -0.82
C GLN A 109 1.33 5.97 -0.87
N ASP A 110 1.83 5.56 0.30
CA ASP A 110 3.10 4.86 0.43
C ASP A 110 2.95 3.36 0.09
N PRO A 111 3.59 2.85 -0.98
CA PRO A 111 3.48 1.46 -1.38
C PRO A 111 4.40 0.50 -0.62
N THR A 112 5.43 1.00 0.09
CA THR A 112 6.58 0.17 0.52
C THR A 112 6.17 -1.03 1.37
N ALA A 113 5.14 -0.89 2.23
CA ALA A 113 4.74 -1.98 3.14
C ALA A 113 3.78 -3.01 2.54
N TYR A 114 2.98 -2.64 1.52
CA TYR A 114 1.84 -3.48 1.07
C TYR A 114 1.69 -3.64 -0.44
N TYR A 115 2.24 -2.72 -1.24
CA TYR A 115 1.95 -2.65 -2.68
C TYR A 115 3.17 -2.87 -3.57
N GLN A 116 4.30 -3.30 -2.99
CA GLN A 116 5.48 -3.72 -3.74
C GLN A 116 5.50 -5.24 -3.91
N ALA A 117 5.00 -5.72 -5.05
CA ALA A 117 5.21 -7.11 -5.48
C ALA A 117 6.64 -7.27 -6.01
N GLY A 118 7.30 -8.41 -5.78
CA GLY A 118 8.73 -8.52 -6.10
C GLY A 118 9.09 -8.27 -7.57
N VAL A 119 10.04 -7.37 -7.85
CA VAL A 119 10.58 -7.15 -9.22
C VAL A 119 11.68 -8.16 -9.48
N ASN A 120 11.54 -8.93 -10.57
CA ASN A 120 12.47 -9.99 -10.92
C ASN A 120 12.88 -9.92 -12.39
N ASN A 121 14.17 -10.13 -12.65
CA ASN A 121 14.63 -10.42 -14.00
C ASN A 121 14.46 -11.92 -14.32
N LEU A 122 13.37 -12.24 -15.02
CA LEU A 122 13.02 -13.61 -15.40
C LEU A 122 14.07 -14.29 -16.30
N SER A 123 14.82 -13.50 -17.08
CA SER A 123 15.87 -14.05 -17.96
C SER A 123 17.15 -14.44 -17.21
N ALA A 124 17.36 -13.87 -16.02
CA ALA A 124 18.52 -14.14 -15.17
C ALA A 124 18.34 -15.36 -14.25
N GLY A 125 17.15 -15.97 -14.22
CA GLY A 125 16.91 -17.23 -13.48
C GLY A 125 16.87 -17.11 -11.95
N GLY A 126 16.47 -15.95 -11.42
CA GLY A 126 16.37 -15.70 -9.97
C GLY A 126 15.23 -16.45 -9.26
N ALA A 127 15.37 -16.63 -7.95
CA ALA A 127 14.32 -17.24 -7.12
C ALA A 127 13.12 -16.29 -6.99
N TYR A 128 11.91 -16.79 -7.24
CA TYR A 128 10.68 -16.05 -6.99
C TYR A 128 10.58 -15.62 -5.53
N GLY A 129 10.27 -14.35 -5.28
CA GLY A 129 10.19 -13.76 -3.93
C GLY A 129 11.41 -12.90 -3.55
N VAL A 130 12.47 -12.90 -4.36
CA VAL A 130 13.49 -11.84 -4.33
C VAL A 130 12.94 -10.61 -5.04
N SER A 131 13.26 -9.41 -4.57
CA SER A 131 12.81 -8.15 -5.18
C SER A 131 13.94 -7.14 -5.18
N ASP A 132 14.10 -6.43 -6.29
CA ASP A 132 15.16 -5.45 -6.49
C ASP A 132 14.58 -4.07 -6.84
N TYR A 133 13.81 -3.50 -5.91
CA TYR A 133 13.31 -2.12 -6.03
C TYR A 133 14.39 -1.13 -5.61
N ALA A 134 14.58 -0.06 -6.37
CA ALA A 134 15.43 1.08 -5.97
C ALA A 134 14.77 2.00 -4.94
N GLY A 135 13.96 1.42 -4.04
CA GLY A 135 13.09 2.17 -3.12
C GLY A 135 11.90 2.84 -3.83
N THR A 136 11.17 3.67 -3.07
CA THR A 136 9.99 4.41 -3.57
C THR A 136 10.38 5.86 -3.86
N THR A 137 10.43 6.22 -5.15
CA THR A 137 10.70 7.59 -5.63
C THR A 137 9.42 8.39 -5.84
N VAL A 138 8.30 7.71 -6.11
CA VAL A 138 6.97 8.29 -6.32
C VAL A 138 5.94 7.52 -5.50
N PRO A 139 4.99 8.18 -4.81
CA PRO A 139 3.90 7.50 -4.13
C PRO A 139 2.90 6.89 -5.14
N ASP A 140 2.13 5.91 -4.70
CA ASP A 140 1.01 5.41 -5.47
C ASP A 140 -0.06 6.49 -5.59
N ILE A 141 -0.48 6.75 -6.82
CA ILE A 141 -1.57 7.69 -7.09
C ILE A 141 -2.86 6.90 -7.15
N VAL A 142 -3.73 7.12 -6.17
CA VAL A 142 -5.00 6.40 -6.04
C VAL A 142 -6.17 7.37 -6.18
N ALA A 143 -7.10 7.05 -7.05
CA ALA A 143 -8.33 7.78 -7.24
C ALA A 143 -9.55 6.91 -6.92
N MET A 144 -10.59 7.54 -6.39
CA MET A 144 -11.86 6.90 -6.09
C MET A 144 -13.02 7.83 -6.44
N PHE A 145 -14.08 7.28 -7.01
CA PHE A 145 -15.37 7.94 -7.20
C PHE A 145 -16.45 7.09 -6.56
N ARG A 146 -17.35 7.72 -5.80
CA ARG A 146 -18.42 7.04 -5.08
C ARG A 146 -19.75 7.77 -5.23
N VAL A 147 -20.81 6.97 -5.35
CA VAL A 147 -22.21 7.37 -5.29
C VAL A 147 -22.88 6.53 -4.21
N ASP A 148 -23.33 7.14 -3.13
CA ASP A 148 -24.08 6.50 -2.05
C ASP A 148 -25.46 7.13 -1.93
N GLN A 149 -26.47 6.39 -2.36
CA GLN A 149 -27.85 6.86 -2.46
C GLN A 149 -28.81 5.89 -1.77
N ALA A 150 -30.09 6.24 -1.77
CA ALA A 150 -31.14 5.44 -1.15
C ALA A 150 -31.25 4.02 -1.76
N TRP A 151 -30.92 3.86 -3.04
CA TRP A 151 -30.93 2.57 -3.72
C TRP A 151 -29.72 1.69 -3.35
N GLY A 152 -28.62 2.27 -2.90
CA GLY A 152 -27.36 1.55 -2.73
C GLY A 152 -26.12 2.39 -2.91
N LEU A 153 -25.01 1.71 -3.13
CA LEU A 153 -23.67 2.28 -3.27
C LEU A 153 -23.03 1.77 -4.55
N PHE A 154 -22.44 2.69 -5.31
CA PHE A 154 -21.47 2.37 -6.35
C PHE A 154 -20.16 3.07 -6.04
N GLN A 155 -19.05 2.35 -6.18
CA GLN A 155 -17.71 2.90 -6.07
C GLN A 155 -16.84 2.36 -7.21
N ALA A 156 -16.08 3.25 -7.83
CA ALA A 156 -15.02 2.93 -8.77
C ALA A 156 -13.71 3.47 -8.23
N SER A 157 -12.64 2.68 -8.29
CA SER A 157 -11.31 3.10 -7.85
C SER A 157 -10.25 2.67 -8.86
N ALA A 158 -9.17 3.43 -8.90
CA ALA A 158 -8.00 3.16 -9.72
C ALA A 158 -6.72 3.53 -8.98
N ALA A 159 -5.64 2.83 -9.28
CA ALA A 159 -4.31 3.09 -8.74
C ALA A 159 -3.29 3.10 -9.88
N ALA A 160 -2.31 4.00 -9.80
CA ALA A 160 -1.11 4.01 -10.62
C ALA A 160 0.10 3.81 -9.71
N HIS A 161 1.01 2.93 -10.13
CA HIS A 161 2.17 2.49 -9.37
C HIS A 161 3.42 2.58 -10.24
N ASP A 162 4.52 3.07 -9.68
CA ASP A 162 5.81 3.15 -10.38
C ASP A 162 6.75 2.03 -9.90
N ASN A 163 7.15 1.17 -10.84
CA ASN A 163 8.15 0.14 -10.61
C ASN A 163 9.54 0.72 -10.86
N ASN A 164 10.10 1.35 -9.82
CA ASN A 164 11.48 1.83 -9.79
C ASN A 164 12.46 0.70 -9.46
N VAL A 165 13.28 0.30 -10.43
CA VAL A 165 14.13 -0.90 -10.35
C VAL A 165 15.56 -0.52 -9.98
N ALA A 166 16.19 -1.32 -9.13
CA ALA A 166 17.57 -1.12 -8.74
C ALA A 166 18.60 -1.54 -9.81
N TYR A 167 19.86 -1.23 -9.52
CA TYR A 167 20.98 -1.46 -10.43
C TYR A 167 21.20 -2.94 -10.71
N TYR A 168 21.68 -3.25 -11.92
CA TYR A 168 22.05 -4.62 -12.26
C TYR A 168 23.04 -5.18 -11.22
N GLY A 169 22.65 -6.27 -10.58
CA GLY A 169 23.44 -6.99 -9.59
C GLY A 169 23.75 -8.43 -10.04
N GLY A 170 24.87 -8.97 -9.58
CA GLY A 170 25.25 -10.36 -9.84
C GLY A 170 26.76 -10.60 -9.81
N ALA A 171 27.17 -11.81 -9.42
CA ALA A 171 28.58 -12.19 -9.40
C ALA A 171 29.18 -12.13 -10.81
N GLY A 172 30.27 -11.37 -10.98
CA GLY A 172 30.99 -11.25 -12.26
C GLY A 172 30.61 -10.02 -13.10
N LEU A 173 29.62 -9.22 -12.69
CA LEU A 173 29.34 -7.91 -13.29
C LEU A 173 30.31 -6.86 -12.72
N PRO A 174 31.13 -6.19 -13.54
CA PRO A 174 31.90 -5.03 -13.08
C PRO A 174 30.95 -3.99 -12.47
N ASN A 175 31.27 -3.50 -11.27
CA ASN A 175 30.47 -2.51 -10.54
C ASN A 175 29.02 -2.93 -10.20
N GLY A 176 28.71 -4.23 -10.17
CA GLY A 176 27.36 -4.73 -9.86
C GLY A 176 26.77 -4.15 -8.56
N GLY A 177 25.50 -3.78 -8.59
CA GLY A 177 24.80 -3.13 -7.48
C GLY A 177 25.14 -1.65 -7.28
N THR A 178 25.79 -1.00 -8.26
CA THR A 178 26.10 0.42 -8.25
C THR A 178 25.53 1.14 -9.48
N GLU A 179 25.47 2.46 -9.45
CA GLU A 179 25.03 3.30 -10.58
C GLU A 179 25.75 2.98 -11.89
N LEU A 180 27.04 2.64 -11.82
CA LEU A 180 27.87 2.33 -12.98
C LEU A 180 27.48 1.01 -13.68
N ALA A 181 26.77 0.11 -13.00
CA ALA A 181 26.25 -1.11 -13.62
C ALA A 181 25.06 -0.82 -14.55
N GLY A 182 24.43 0.36 -14.43
CA GLY A 182 23.16 0.67 -15.07
C GLY A 182 21.98 -0.02 -14.39
N HIS A 183 20.78 0.26 -14.87
CA HIS A 183 19.52 -0.32 -14.39
C HIS A 183 18.48 -0.32 -15.52
N PRO A 184 17.41 -1.13 -15.41
CA PRO A 184 16.23 -0.98 -16.25
C PRO A 184 15.57 0.39 -16.05
N ASP A 185 14.91 0.89 -17.09
CA ASP A 185 14.04 2.06 -16.96
C ASP A 185 12.81 1.73 -16.10
N ASP A 186 12.36 2.72 -15.33
CA ASP A 186 11.14 2.66 -14.52
C ASP A 186 9.91 2.37 -15.40
N LYS A 187 8.93 1.67 -14.81
CA LYS A 187 7.68 1.29 -15.48
C LYS A 187 6.46 1.62 -14.64
N TRP A 188 5.51 2.29 -15.25
CA TRP A 188 4.21 2.55 -14.65
C TRP A 188 3.24 1.39 -14.87
N GLY A 189 2.73 0.85 -13.77
CA GLY A 189 1.61 -0.08 -13.72
C GLY A 189 0.32 0.61 -13.23
N TRP A 190 -0.81 -0.08 -13.40
CA TRP A 190 -2.10 0.39 -12.92
C TRP A 190 -3.01 -0.75 -12.47
N ALA A 191 -3.96 -0.42 -11.62
CA ALA A 191 -5.04 -1.31 -11.18
C ALA A 191 -6.37 -0.54 -11.15
N ALA A 192 -7.48 -1.25 -11.29
CA ALA A 192 -8.82 -0.67 -11.16
C ALA A 192 -9.77 -1.67 -10.51
N GLN A 193 -10.73 -1.14 -9.75
CA GLN A 193 -11.73 -1.93 -9.05
C GLN A 193 -13.11 -1.25 -9.09
N LEU A 194 -14.16 -2.07 -9.13
CA LEU A 194 -15.54 -1.64 -8.94
C LEU A 194 -16.13 -2.33 -7.70
N ALA A 195 -16.97 -1.60 -6.99
CA ALA A 195 -17.73 -2.09 -5.85
C ALA A 195 -19.17 -1.61 -5.98
N LEU A 196 -20.12 -2.53 -5.79
CA LEU A 196 -21.55 -2.28 -5.82
C LEU A 196 -22.18 -2.89 -4.59
N SER A 197 -23.06 -2.14 -3.93
CA SER A 197 -24.00 -2.70 -2.97
C SER A 197 -25.40 -2.18 -3.24
N ILE A 198 -26.40 -3.07 -3.17
CA ILE A 198 -27.81 -2.73 -3.41
C ILE A 198 -28.55 -2.87 -2.10
N LYS A 199 -29.27 -1.81 -1.69
CA LYS A 199 -30.06 -1.77 -0.46
C LYS A 199 -31.52 -2.13 -0.74
N ASN A 200 -32.23 -2.57 0.30
CA ASN A 200 -33.68 -2.85 0.28
C ASN A 200 -34.07 -3.90 -0.77
N ILE A 201 -33.25 -4.94 -0.88
CA ILE A 201 -33.54 -6.07 -1.76
C ILE A 201 -34.77 -6.85 -1.26
N PRO A 202 -35.47 -7.60 -2.12
CA PRO A 202 -36.75 -8.25 -1.79
C PRO A 202 -36.73 -9.29 -0.66
N THR A 203 -35.57 -9.55 -0.05
CA THR A 203 -35.39 -10.52 1.04
C THR A 203 -35.78 -9.96 2.41
N GLY A 204 -35.86 -8.63 2.57
CA GLY A 204 -36.28 -8.00 3.82
C GLY A 204 -35.92 -6.50 3.91
N PRO A 205 -36.66 -5.69 4.67
CA PRO A 205 -36.27 -4.30 4.95
C PRO A 205 -34.90 -4.23 5.63
N GLY A 206 -33.98 -3.42 5.08
CA GLY A 206 -32.62 -3.29 5.60
C GLY A 206 -31.62 -4.30 5.03
N ASP A 207 -32.08 -5.28 4.24
CA ASP A 207 -31.18 -6.24 3.59
C ASP A 207 -30.37 -5.57 2.47
N THR A 208 -29.13 -6.01 2.32
CA THR A 208 -28.19 -5.54 1.30
C THR A 208 -27.43 -6.70 0.65
N ILE A 209 -27.09 -6.57 -0.62
CA ILE A 209 -26.13 -7.44 -1.34
C ILE A 209 -24.96 -6.63 -1.87
#